data_AF-A0A2D6NDC0-F1
#
_entry.id   AF-A0A2D6NDC0-F1
#
_cell.length_a   1.000
_cell.length_b   1.000
_cell.length_c   1.000
_cell.angle_alpha   90.00
_cell.angle_beta   90.00
_cell.angle_gamma   90.00
#
_symmetry.space_group_name_H-M   'P 1'
#
loop_
_entity.id
_entity.type
_entity.pdbx_description
1 polymer ?
#
loop_
_entity_poly.entity_id
_entity_poly.type
_entity_poly.pdbx_seq_one_letter_code
_entity_poly.pdbx_strand_id
1 'polypeptide(L)'
;MPIDYMRGLFLIVNVIISVYILIYAFLFLKRTTKYIERRPWDLLVAGAFFFLFSQVLGVFGVYGLGSIFGVSIMTFRVILEFVYGGLVLMAFITQSQLMLSEDVVVLLKRLKNKRKQKALKKDIDKEIKGVSKKFYK
;
A
#
# COMPACT_ATOMS: atom_id res chain seq x y z
N MET A 1 34.27 -20.14 6.69
CA MET A 1 33.95 -20.00 8.12
C MET A 1 33.35 -18.64 8.45
N PRO A 2 34.07 -17.49 8.51
CA PRO A 2 33.45 -16.22 8.94
C PRO A 2 32.33 -15.73 8.00
N ILE A 3 32.46 -15.97 6.70
CA ILE A 3 31.48 -15.58 5.68
C ILE A 3 30.14 -16.31 5.85
N ASP A 4 30.19 -17.60 6.23
CA ASP A 4 28.99 -18.43 6.39
C ASP A 4 28.20 -18.04 7.63
N TYR A 5 28.90 -17.71 8.72
CA TYR A 5 28.27 -17.14 9.92
C TYR A 5 27.62 -15.78 9.66
N MET A 6 28.29 -14.90 8.92
CA MET A 6 27.71 -13.60 8.53
C MET A 6 26.45 -13.80 7.68
N ARG A 7 26.48 -14.71 6.69
CA ARG A 7 25.30 -15.04 5.87
C ARG A 7 24.13 -15.58 6.69
N GLY A 8 24.40 -16.47 7.65
CA GLY A 8 23.38 -16.98 8.57
C GLY A 8 22.76 -15.87 9.42
N LEU A 9 23.58 -14.96 9.94
CA LEU A 9 23.11 -13.83 10.74
C LEU A 9 22.22 -12.86 9.93
N PHE A 10 22.62 -12.54 8.70
CA PHE A 10 21.79 -11.74 7.78
C PHE A 10 20.44 -12.40 7.47
N LEU A 11 20.41 -13.73 7.28
CA LEU A 11 19.17 -14.46 7.05
C LEU A 11 18.23 -14.39 8.26
N ILE A 12 18.76 -14.55 9.47
CA ILE A 12 17.97 -14.44 10.70
C ILE A 12 17.38 -13.02 10.83
N VAL A 13 18.19 -11.98 10.54
CA VAL A 13 17.71 -10.60 10.52
C VAL A 13 16.59 -10.42 9.49
N ASN A 14 16.72 -11.00 8.30
CA ASN A 14 15.67 -10.95 7.28
C ASN A 14 14.38 -11.69 7.71
N VAL A 15 14.49 -12.78 8.47
CA VAL A 15 13.32 -13.43 9.06
C VAL A 15 12.62 -12.46 10.03
N ILE A 16 13.35 -11.79 10.91
CA ILE A 16 12.78 -10.81 11.85
C ILE A 16 12.10 -9.66 11.09
N ILE A 17 12.75 -9.14 10.05
CA ILE A 17 12.17 -8.08 9.19
C ILE A 17 10.88 -8.59 8.52
N SER A 18 10.87 -9.82 8.02
CA SER A 18 9.68 -10.40 7.39
C SER A 18 8.50 -10.53 8.37
N VAL A 19 8.77 -10.94 9.62
CA VAL A 19 7.77 -11.00 10.69
C VAL A 19 7.23 -9.60 11.01
N TYR A 20 8.12 -8.60 11.10
CA TYR A 20 7.73 -7.21 11.34
C TYR A 20 6.79 -6.69 10.23
N ILE A 21 7.14 -6.91 8.96
CA ILE A 21 6.31 -6.50 7.82
C ILE A 21 4.94 -7.19 7.87
N LEU A 22 4.92 -8.49 8.16
CA LEU A 22 3.67 -9.27 8.25
C LEU A 22 2.75 -8.73 9.36
N ILE A 23 3.29 -8.50 10.56
CA ILE A 23 2.52 -7.94 11.69
C ILE A 23 2.01 -6.54 11.34
N TYR A 24 2.87 -5.70 10.77
CA TYR A 24 2.50 -4.34 10.37
C TYR A 24 1.35 -4.34 9.35
N ALA A 25 1.46 -5.13 8.29
CA ALA A 25 0.43 -5.28 7.27
C ALA A 25 -0.89 -5.80 7.86
N PHE A 26 -0.81 -6.77 8.77
CA PHE A 26 -1.97 -7.34 9.46
C PHE A 26 -2.67 -6.33 10.38
N LEU A 27 -1.92 -5.52 11.13
CA LEU A 27 -2.47 -4.46 11.97
C LEU A 27 -3.21 -3.41 11.14
N PHE A 28 -2.67 -3.04 9.97
CA PHE A 28 -3.35 -2.14 9.04
C PHE A 28 -4.65 -2.75 8.52
N LEU A 29 -4.61 -4.04 8.15
CA LEU A 29 -5.78 -4.79 7.70
C LEU A 29 -6.92 -4.78 8.73
N LYS A 30 -6.58 -4.94 10.01
CA LYS A 30 -7.55 -4.93 11.11
C LYS A 30 -8.17 -3.55 11.33
N ARG A 31 -7.46 -2.47 10.96
CA ARG A 31 -7.90 -1.08 11.16
C ARG A 31 -8.68 -0.53 9.98
N THR A 32 -8.50 -1.06 8.76
CA THR A 32 -9.21 -0.58 7.56
C THR A 32 -10.62 -1.18 7.46
N THR A 33 -11.64 -0.32 7.48
CA THR A 33 -13.06 -0.72 7.40
C THR A 33 -13.58 -0.80 5.97
N LYS A 34 -13.04 0.00 5.04
CA LYS A 34 -13.49 -0.01 3.64
C LYS A 34 -12.76 -1.08 2.84
N TYR A 35 -13.53 -1.93 2.17
CA TYR A 35 -13.02 -3.01 1.33
C TYR A 35 -12.01 -2.53 0.25
N ILE A 36 -12.30 -1.40 -0.38
CA ILE A 36 -11.48 -0.84 -1.46
C ILE A 36 -10.07 -0.46 -0.93
N GLU A 37 -9.99 0.13 0.26
CA GLU A 37 -8.74 0.54 0.90
C GLU A 37 -7.96 -0.66 1.48
N ARG A 38 -8.60 -1.83 1.58
CA ARG A 38 -8.06 -3.04 2.23
C ARG A 38 -7.27 -3.94 1.27
N ARG A 39 -7.63 -3.97 -0.01
CA ARG A 39 -6.95 -4.75 -1.07
C ARG A 39 -5.42 -4.64 -1.12
N PRO A 40 -4.79 -3.45 -1.10
CA PRO A 40 -3.34 -3.35 -1.15
C PRO A 40 -2.69 -4.02 0.07
N TRP A 41 -3.33 -3.94 1.24
CA TRP A 41 -2.87 -4.59 2.46
C TRP A 41 -3.05 -6.10 2.41
N ASP A 42 -4.15 -6.62 1.84
CA ASP A 42 -4.33 -8.07 1.63
C ASP A 42 -3.20 -8.65 0.75
N LEU A 43 -2.85 -7.95 -0.34
CA LEU A 43 -1.73 -8.32 -1.21
C LEU A 43 -0.39 -8.26 -0.49
N LEU A 44 -0.19 -7.26 0.38
CA LEU A 44 1.03 -7.08 1.14
C LEU A 44 1.18 -8.17 2.23
N VAL A 45 0.09 -8.56 2.89
CA VAL A 45 0.06 -9.69 3.84
C VAL A 45 0.41 -11.00 3.12
N ALA A 46 -0.22 -11.28 1.98
CA ALA A 46 0.07 -12.46 1.18
C ALA A 46 1.54 -12.48 0.74
N GLY A 47 2.05 -11.35 0.24
CA GLY A 47 3.46 -11.19 -0.13
C GLY A 47 4.40 -11.40 1.05
N ALA A 48 4.13 -10.78 2.19
CA ALA A 48 4.94 -10.91 3.40
C ALA A 48 5.01 -12.37 3.88
N PHE A 49 3.94 -13.14 3.72
CA PHE A 49 3.93 -14.56 4.01
C PHE A 49 4.89 -15.35 3.10
N PHE A 50 4.86 -15.12 1.78
CA PHE A 50 5.80 -15.75 0.85
C PHE A 50 7.25 -15.34 1.11
N PHE A 51 7.48 -14.07 1.46
CA PHE A 51 8.80 -13.57 1.83
C PHE A 51 9.31 -14.22 3.12
N LEU A 52 8.48 -14.33 4.14
CA LEU A 52 8.83 -15.01 5.39
C LEU A 52 9.20 -16.48 5.12
N PHE A 53 8.39 -17.17 4.31
CA PHE A 53 8.66 -18.55 3.94
C PHE A 53 9.98 -18.68 3.17
N SER A 54 10.29 -17.74 2.27
CA SER A 54 11.55 -17.74 1.52
C SER A 54 12.78 -17.51 2.41
N GLN A 55 12.67 -16.67 3.45
CA GLN A 55 13.76 -16.47 4.41
C GLN A 55 13.97 -17.71 5.29
N VAL A 56 12.89 -18.34 5.76
CA VAL A 56 12.96 -19.59 6.54
C VAL A 56 13.64 -20.70 5.72
N LEU A 57 13.26 -20.85 4.45
CA LEU A 57 13.94 -21.79 3.55
C LEU A 57 15.41 -21.44 3.32
N GLY A 58 15.75 -20.15 3.26
CA GLY A 58 17.14 -19.70 3.19
C GLY A 58 17.96 -20.14 4.40
N VAL A 59 17.40 -20.04 5.60
CA VAL A 59 18.03 -20.54 6.84
C VAL A 59 18.27 -22.05 6.73
N PHE A 60 17.26 -22.83 6.34
CA PHE A 60 17.39 -24.29 6.16
C PHE A 60 18.43 -24.68 5.09
N GLY A 61 18.53 -23.91 4.01
CA GLY A 61 19.54 -24.12 2.97
C GLY A 61 20.97 -23.94 3.48
N VAL A 62 21.22 -23.00 4.40
CA VAL A 62 22.54 -22.82 5.03
C VAL A 62 22.90 -23.98 5.97
N TYR A 63 21.91 -24.57 6.64
CA TYR A 63 22.10 -25.73 7.53
C TYR A 63 22.19 -27.08 6.79
N GLY A 64 22.26 -27.10 5.46
CA GLY A 64 22.57 -28.30 4.68
C GLY A 64 21.37 -29.11 4.20
N LEU A 65 20.14 -28.58 4.30
CA LEU A 65 19.00 -29.16 3.57
C LEU A 65 19.17 -28.83 2.08
N GLY A 66 19.75 -29.77 1.32
CA GLY A 66 20.11 -29.56 -0.09
C GLY A 66 18.94 -29.59 -1.07
N SER A 67 17.86 -30.31 -0.76
CA SER A 67 16.68 -30.40 -1.62
C SER A 67 15.42 -30.78 -0.84
N ILE A 68 14.27 -30.33 -1.33
CA ILE A 68 12.94 -30.74 -0.88
C ILE A 68 12.18 -31.21 -2.12
N PHE A 69 11.66 -32.44 -2.12
CA PHE A 69 11.00 -33.07 -3.29
C PHE A 69 11.87 -33.13 -4.57
N GLY A 70 13.20 -33.27 -4.44
CA GLY A 70 14.11 -33.33 -5.59
C GLY A 70 14.37 -31.99 -6.28
N VAL A 71 13.75 -30.90 -5.80
CA VAL A 71 14.00 -29.53 -6.25
C VAL A 71 14.95 -28.85 -5.26
N SER A 72 15.91 -28.10 -5.79
CA SER A 72 16.83 -27.31 -4.97
C SER A 72 16.07 -26.26 -4.17
N ILE A 73 16.37 -26.14 -2.86
CA ILE A 73 15.78 -25.11 -1.99
C ILE A 73 16.03 -23.71 -2.56
N MET A 74 17.17 -23.51 -3.22
CA MET A 74 17.51 -22.23 -3.86
C MET A 74 16.53 -21.88 -4.98
N THR A 75 16.14 -22.85 -5.82
CA THR A 75 15.16 -22.63 -6.88
C THR A 75 13.80 -22.27 -6.30
N PHE A 76 13.35 -22.99 -5.27
CA PHE A 76 12.08 -22.69 -4.61
C PHE A 76 12.10 -21.30 -3.97
N ARG A 77 13.21 -20.90 -3.34
CA ARG A 77 13.41 -19.56 -2.77
C ARG A 77 13.30 -18.46 -3.82
N VAL A 78 13.91 -18.64 -4.99
CA VAL A 78 13.83 -17.67 -6.11
C VAL A 78 12.39 -17.50 -6.60
N ILE A 79 11.64 -18.60 -6.73
CA ILE A 79 10.23 -18.55 -7.14
C ILE A 79 9.39 -17.77 -6.12
N LEU A 80 9.58 -18.03 -4.82
CA LEU A 80 8.88 -17.30 -3.77
C LEU A 80 9.23 -15.81 -3.75
N GLU A 81 10.50 -15.47 -3.93
CA GLU A 81 10.96 -14.07 -4.01
C GLU A 81 10.36 -13.35 -5.23
N PHE A 82 10.22 -14.05 -6.36
CA PHE A 82 9.54 -13.52 -7.54
C PHE A 82 8.04 -13.28 -7.28
N VAL A 83 7.35 -14.24 -6.67
CA VAL A 83 5.93 -14.09 -6.28
C VAL A 83 5.75 -12.94 -5.30
N TYR A 84 6.62 -12.84 -4.28
CA TYR A 84 6.65 -11.73 -3.35
C TYR A 84 6.80 -10.38 -4.07
N GLY A 85 7.79 -10.25 -4.95
CA GLY A 85 8.01 -9.02 -5.73
C GLY A 85 6.80 -8.64 -6.57
N GLY A 86 6.17 -9.62 -7.23
CA GLY A 86 4.94 -9.40 -8.00
C GLY A 86 3.77 -8.92 -7.15
N LEU A 87 3.56 -9.52 -5.97
CA LEU A 87 2.49 -9.12 -5.04
C LEU A 87 2.71 -7.72 -4.47
N VAL A 88 3.96 -7.38 -4.10
CA VAL A 88 4.31 -6.03 -3.63
C VAL A 88 4.08 -5.00 -4.74
N LEU A 89 4.45 -5.31 -5.98
CA LEU A 89 4.21 -4.42 -7.10
C LEU A 89 2.70 -4.20 -7.33
N MET A 90 1.90 -5.27 -7.29
CA MET A 90 0.44 -5.17 -7.40
C MET A 90 -0.17 -4.37 -6.25
N ALA A 91 0.32 -4.56 -5.01
CA ALA A 91 -0.11 -3.77 -3.86
C ALA A 91 0.18 -2.28 -4.07
N PHE A 92 1.35 -1.94 -4.60
CA PHE A 92 1.75 -0.57 -4.90
C PHE A 92 0.91 0.06 -6.02
N ILE A 93 0.66 -0.67 -7.11
CA ILE A 93 -0.21 -0.21 -8.21
C ILE A 93 -1.63 0.04 -7.68
N THR A 94 -2.16 -0.88 -6.87
CA THR A 94 -3.49 -0.72 -6.28
C THR A 94 -3.54 0.50 -5.36
N GLN A 95 -2.53 0.68 -4.50
CA GLN A 95 -2.45 1.82 -3.60
C GLN A 95 -2.33 3.15 -4.36
N SER A 96 -1.54 3.21 -5.43
CA SER A 96 -1.38 4.44 -6.22
C SER A 96 -2.68 4.81 -6.95
N GLN A 97 -3.42 3.84 -7.49
CA GLN A 97 -4.75 4.07 -8.06
C GLN A 97 -5.75 4.63 -7.05
N LEU A 98 -5.71 4.12 -5.81
CA LEU A 98 -6.56 4.63 -4.72
C LEU A 98 -6.26 6.08 -4.39
N MET A 99 -4.98 6.42 -4.22
CA MET A 99 -4.54 7.80 -3.96
C MET A 99 -4.99 8.75 -5.08
N LEU A 100 -4.79 8.37 -6.35
CA LEU A 100 -5.25 9.14 -7.50
C LEU A 100 -6.77 9.38 -7.49
N SER A 101 -7.55 8.35 -7.17
CA SER A 101 -9.01 8.47 -7.12
C SER A 101 -9.48 9.42 -6.00
N GLU A 102 -8.81 9.40 -4.86
CA GLU A 102 -9.13 10.26 -3.72
C GLU A 102 -8.78 11.72 -4.00
N ASP A 103 -7.61 11.96 -4.61
CA ASP A 103 -7.16 13.30 -5.03
C ASP A 103 -8.12 13.93 -6.04
N VAL A 104 -8.58 13.15 -7.04
CA VAL A 104 -9.56 13.62 -8.03
C VAL A 104 -10.88 13.99 -7.34
N VAL A 105 -11.35 13.21 -6.38
CA VAL A 105 -12.57 13.50 -5.62
C VAL A 105 -12.42 14.78 -4.81
N VAL A 106 -11.28 15.00 -4.17
CA VAL A 106 -10.99 16.25 -3.44
C VAL A 106 -10.98 17.44 -4.38
N LEU A 107 -10.38 17.31 -5.56
CA LEU A 107 -10.32 18.36 -6.58
C LEU A 107 -11.71 18.72 -7.11
N LEU A 108 -12.55 17.71 -7.39
CA LEU A 108 -13.95 17.89 -7.79
C LEU A 108 -14.79 18.57 -6.70
N LYS A 109 -14.63 18.18 -5.43
CA LYS A 109 -15.30 18.85 -4.30
C LYS A 109 -14.88 20.32 -4.19
N ARG A 110 -13.59 20.63 -4.32
CA ARG A 110 -13.08 22.01 -4.31
C ARG A 110 -13.65 22.84 -5.47
N LEU A 111 -13.73 22.27 -6.68
CA LEU A 111 -14.31 22.93 -7.85
C LEU A 111 -15.81 23.19 -7.69
N LYS A 112 -16.56 22.23 -7.15
CA LYS A 112 -18.00 22.38 -6.85
C LYS A 112 -18.25 23.49 -5.82
N ASN A 113 -17.44 23.55 -4.76
CA ASN A 113 -17.53 24.61 -3.75
C ASN A 113 -17.18 25.99 -4.32
N LYS A 114 -16.15 26.10 -5.16
CA LYS A 114 -15.85 27.34 -5.89
C LYS A 114 -17.00 27.80 -6.78
N ARG A 115 -17.68 26.87 -7.49
CA ARG A 115 -18.87 27.21 -8.31
C ARG A 115 -20.03 27.70 -7.44
N LYS A 116 -20.33 27.04 -6.32
CA LYS A 116 -21.36 27.49 -5.38
C LYS A 116 -21.06 28.89 -4.83
N GLN A 117 -19.82 29.18 -4.45
CA GLN A 117 -19.43 30.51 -3.95
C GLN A 117 -19.54 31.60 -5.03
N LYS A 118 -19.17 31.30 -6.29
CA LYS A 118 -19.33 32.24 -7.41
C LYS A 118 -20.81 32.53 -7.72
N ALA A 119 -21.69 31.52 -7.64
CA ALA A 119 -23.12 31.72 -7.81
C ALA A 119 -23.70 32.60 -6.69
N LEU A 120 -23.35 32.31 -5.43
CA LEU A 120 -23.81 33.07 -4.26
C LEU A 120 -23.42 34.57 -4.33
N LYS A 121 -22.17 34.88 -4.72
CA LYS A 121 -21.72 36.27 -4.91
C LYS A 121 -22.55 37.01 -5.97
N LYS A 122 -22.93 36.31 -7.05
CA LYS A 122 -23.70 36.90 -8.16
C LYS A 122 -25.13 37.27 -7.75
N ASP A 123 -25.72 36.48 -6.86
CA ASP A 123 -27.07 36.73 -6.34
C ASP A 123 -27.07 37.88 -5.32
N ILE A 124 -26.05 37.93 -4.44
CA ILE A 124 -25.85 39.05 -3.51
C ILE A 124 -25.63 40.36 -4.27
N ASP A 125 -24.80 40.37 -5.32
CA ASP A 125 -24.57 41.57 -6.14
C ASP A 125 -25.85 42.04 -6.86
N LYS A 126 -26.77 41.12 -7.21
CA LYS A 126 -28.08 41.47 -7.79
C LYS A 126 -29.00 42.09 -6.74
N GLU A 127 -29.05 41.53 -5.53
CA GLU A 127 -29.84 42.11 -4.42
C GLU A 127 -29.33 43.50 -4.04
N ILE A 128 -28.00 43.67 -3.89
CA ILE A 128 -27.40 44.97 -3.55
C ILE A 128 -27.71 46.02 -4.63
N LYS A 129 -27.61 45.67 -5.92
CA LYS A 129 -27.98 46.59 -7.02
C LYS A 129 -29.48 46.87 -7.10
N GLY A 130 -30.32 45.90 -6.75
CA GLY A 130 -31.78 46.06 -6.67
C GLY A 130 -32.20 47.00 -5.55
N VAL A 131 -31.57 46.89 -4.38
CA VAL A 131 -31.80 47.75 -3.22
C VAL A 131 -31.29 49.17 -3.49
N SER A 132 -30.09 49.32 -4.07
CA SER A 132 -29.52 50.64 -4.44
C SER A 132 -30.43 51.43 -5.40
N LYS A 133 -31.09 50.78 -6.35
CA LYS A 133 -32.06 51.44 -7.24
C LYS A 133 -33.36 51.87 -6.56
N LYS A 134 -33.70 51.27 -5.41
CA LYS A 134 -34.90 51.60 -4.64
C LYS A 134 -34.72 52.82 -3.73
N PHE A 135 -33.49 53.17 -3.39
CA PHE A 135 -33.15 54.30 -2.52
C PHE A 135 -32.85 55.61 -3.26
N TYR A 136 -32.70 55.57 -4.60
CA TYR A 136 -32.42 56.74 -5.45
C TYR A 136 -33.61 57.15 -6.34
N LYS A 137 -34.83 56.76 -5.96
CA LYS A 137 -36.09 57.25 -6.54
C LYS A 137 -36.87 57.94 -5.44
#